data_AF-A0A060BZY5-F1
#
_entry.id   AF-A0A060BZY5-F1
#
_cell.length_a   1.000
_cell.length_b   1.000
_cell.length_c   1.000
_cell.angle_alpha   90.00
_cell.angle_beta   90.00
_cell.angle_gamma   90.00
#
_symmetry.space_group_name_H-M   'P 1'
#
loop_
_entity.id
_entity.type
_entity.pdbx_description
1 polymer ?
#
loop_
_entity_poly.entity_id
_entity_poly.type
_entity_poly.pdbx_seq_one_letter_code
_entity_poly.pdbx_strand_id
1 'polypeptide(L)'
;DHRALFDRVDLEIAADADPQAERFFDLGRYLLIASSRPGGLPATLQGIWNVDVRPGWSCNYTTNINLEMNYWGALPAGLPETVEPLVHLMELLAEQGRETARADYGARGWTLHHNTDPWGLHRCRARRRPLLQLADGRRLAPGQPVRPGRPPDRRAAGPGS
;
A
#
# COMPACT_ATOMS: atom_id res chain seq x y z
N ASP A 1 12.24 1.88 24.51
CA ASP A 1 12.24 2.99 25.48
C ASP A 1 12.06 4.30 24.73
N HIS A 2 11.16 5.17 25.19
CA HIS A 2 10.84 6.45 24.56
C HIS A 2 11.94 7.49 24.80
N ARG A 3 12.40 7.61 26.06
CA ARG A 3 13.35 8.66 26.47
C ARG A 3 14.69 8.52 25.74
N ALA A 4 15.15 7.29 25.57
CA ALA A 4 16.37 6.96 24.82
C ALA A 4 16.39 7.47 23.37
N LEU A 5 15.24 7.82 22.78
CA LEU A 5 15.14 8.41 21.45
C LEU A 5 14.83 9.90 21.53
N PHE A 6 13.86 10.26 22.36
CA PHE A 6 13.34 11.61 22.45
C PHE A 6 14.44 12.58 22.92
N ASP A 7 15.16 12.20 23.98
CA ASP A 7 16.18 13.03 24.64
C ASP A 7 17.50 13.15 23.84
N ARG A 8 17.58 12.60 22.62
CA ARG A 8 18.78 12.65 21.77
C ARG A 8 19.03 14.01 21.12
N VAL A 9 17.97 14.80 20.95
CA VAL A 9 18.02 16.10 20.30
C VAL A 9 17.20 17.04 21.15
N ASP A 10 17.75 18.21 21.37
CA ASP A 10 17.10 19.34 21.98
C ASP A 10 17.16 20.51 20.99
N LEU A 11 16.09 21.30 20.92
CA LEU A 11 16.00 22.45 20.04
C LEU A 11 15.73 23.69 20.87
N GLU A 12 16.72 24.58 20.93
CA GLU A 12 16.58 25.91 21.52
C GLU A 12 16.45 26.94 20.39
N ILE A 13 15.37 27.71 20.40
CA ILE A 13 15.18 28.84 19.50
C ILE A 13 15.45 30.18 20.21
N ALA A 14 15.58 31.26 19.44
CA ALA A 14 15.80 32.58 20.01
C ALA A 14 14.66 32.99 20.97
N ALA A 15 15.00 33.70 22.04
CA ALA A 15 14.05 34.03 23.12
C ALA A 15 12.87 34.91 22.68
N ASP A 16 13.00 35.62 21.56
CA ASP A 16 11.96 36.44 20.94
C ASP A 16 11.12 35.70 19.89
N ALA A 17 11.45 34.45 19.57
CA ALA A 17 10.67 33.61 18.68
C ALA A 17 9.43 33.02 19.38
N ASP A 18 8.48 32.52 18.58
CA ASP A 18 7.28 31.86 19.12
C ASP A 18 7.67 30.54 19.81
N PRO A 19 7.48 30.40 21.14
CA PRO A 19 7.83 29.18 21.87
C PRO A 19 7.03 27.94 21.43
N GLN A 20 5.95 28.11 20.65
CA GLN A 20 5.25 26.97 20.07
C GLN A 20 6.07 26.23 19.02
N ALA A 21 7.04 26.89 18.37
CA ALA A 21 7.83 26.26 17.31
C ALA A 21 8.67 25.08 17.84
N GLU A 22 9.28 25.20 19.03
CA GLU A 22 9.98 24.10 19.71
C GLU A 22 9.02 22.92 19.97
N ARG A 23 7.83 23.22 20.48
CA ARG A 23 6.81 22.19 20.77
C ARG A 23 6.33 21.48 19.52
N PHE A 24 6.19 22.17 18.40
CA PHE A 24 5.79 21.54 17.13
C PHE A 24 6.90 20.65 16.57
N PHE A 25 8.16 21.06 16.70
CA PHE A 25 9.31 20.22 16.36
C PHE A 25 9.33 18.94 17.19
N ASP A 26 9.19 19.07 18.52
CA ASP A 26 9.13 17.95 19.45
C ASP A 26 7.93 17.05 19.22
N LEU A 27 6.77 17.63 18.89
CA LEU A 27 5.57 16.86 18.55
C LEU A 27 5.81 16.00 17.31
N GLY A 28 6.47 16.52 16.28
CA GLY A 28 6.81 15.75 15.08
C GLY A 28 7.69 14.53 15.41
N ARG A 29 8.72 14.73 16.24
CA ARG A 29 9.60 13.65 16.74
C ARG A 29 8.80 12.62 17.53
N TYR A 30 7.99 13.09 18.48
CA TYR A 30 7.15 12.25 19.34
C TYR A 30 6.19 11.37 18.53
N LEU A 31 5.50 11.96 17.54
CA LEU A 31 4.56 11.23 16.70
C LEU A 31 5.25 10.16 15.87
N LEU A 32 6.43 10.43 15.32
CA LEU A 32 7.18 9.44 14.56
C LEU A 32 7.70 8.30 15.46
N ILE A 33 8.22 8.61 16.64
CA ILE A 33 8.60 7.61 17.66
C ILE A 33 7.41 6.72 18.02
N ALA A 34 6.23 7.30 18.21
CA ALA A 34 5.05 6.56 18.64
C ALA A 34 4.44 5.70 17.51
N SER A 35 4.56 6.13 16.25
CA SER A 35 3.88 5.49 15.11
C SER A 35 4.78 4.61 14.23
N SER A 36 6.11 4.73 14.32
CA SER A 36 7.05 3.94 13.51
C SER A 36 8.24 3.46 14.35
N ARG A 37 8.23 2.19 14.74
CA ARG A 37 9.29 1.56 15.54
C ARG A 37 9.80 0.29 14.85
N PRO A 38 11.08 -0.09 15.08
CA PRO A 38 11.62 -1.38 14.62
C PRO A 38 10.67 -2.55 14.85
N GLY A 39 10.52 -3.40 13.83
CA GLY A 39 9.56 -4.53 13.82
C GLY A 39 8.08 -4.16 13.63
N GLY A 40 7.74 -2.87 13.54
CA GLY A 40 6.38 -2.38 13.28
C GLY A 40 6.07 -2.13 11.80
N LEU A 41 4.91 -1.52 11.55
CA LEU A 41 4.55 -0.96 10.24
C LEU A 41 4.96 0.52 10.16
N PRO A 42 5.18 1.06 8.96
CA PRO A 42 5.43 2.48 8.81
C PRO A 42 4.18 3.30 9.14
N ALA A 43 4.39 4.54 9.61
CA ALA A 43 3.34 5.52 9.85
C ALA A 43 2.48 5.73 8.59
N THR A 44 1.17 5.55 8.73
CA THR A 44 0.18 5.80 7.65
C THR A 44 -0.18 7.29 7.55
N LEU A 45 -1.19 7.63 6.73
CA LEU A 45 -1.75 9.00 6.67
C LEU A 45 -2.18 9.58 8.04
N GLN A 46 -2.43 8.73 9.03
CA GLN A 46 -2.80 9.16 10.38
C GLN A 46 -1.87 8.53 11.44
N GLY A 47 -0.66 8.13 11.05
CA GLY A 47 0.27 7.41 11.93
C GLY A 47 -0.28 6.05 12.35
N ILE A 48 -0.82 5.99 13.57
CA ILE A 48 -1.54 4.82 14.13
C ILE A 48 -2.90 5.22 14.74
N TRP A 49 -3.34 6.46 14.56
CA TRP A 49 -4.48 7.05 15.25
C TRP A 49 -5.66 7.21 14.29
N ASN A 50 -6.54 6.20 14.27
CA ASN A 50 -7.75 6.21 13.48
C ASN A 50 -8.93 5.62 14.28
N VAL A 51 -10.10 6.25 14.22
CA VAL A 51 -11.34 5.76 14.86
C VAL A 51 -12.35 5.22 13.86
N ASP A 52 -12.18 5.51 12.57
CA ASP A 52 -13.15 5.20 11.53
C ASP A 52 -12.89 3.83 10.91
N VAL A 53 -13.95 3.06 10.65
CA VAL A 53 -13.85 1.82 9.86
C VAL A 53 -13.53 2.12 8.39
N ARG A 54 -13.98 3.27 7.89
CA ARG A 54 -13.74 3.76 6.53
C ARG A 54 -13.09 5.14 6.59
N PRO A 55 -11.81 5.23 6.98
CA PRO A 55 -11.14 6.51 7.11
C PRO A 55 -10.94 7.17 5.74
N GLY A 56 -10.73 8.49 5.76
CA GLY A 56 -10.35 9.24 4.57
C GLY A 56 -9.14 8.61 3.88
N TRP A 57 -9.25 8.41 2.57
CA TRP A 57 -8.23 7.72 1.75
C TRP A 57 -7.75 6.39 2.32
N SER A 58 -8.63 5.66 3.03
CA SER A 58 -8.32 4.36 3.64
C SER A 58 -7.22 4.38 4.71
N CYS A 59 -6.75 5.55 5.16
CA CYS A 59 -5.63 5.68 6.11
C CYS A 59 -4.44 4.79 5.70
N ASN A 60 -4.20 4.67 4.39
CA ASN A 60 -3.22 3.76 3.83
C ASN A 60 -1.89 4.50 3.56
N TYR A 61 -1.10 4.00 2.64
CA TYR A 61 0.16 4.61 2.23
C TYR A 61 0.00 5.30 0.87
N THR A 62 -0.10 6.63 0.88
CA THR A 62 -0.07 7.45 -0.32
C THR A 62 1.38 7.83 -0.65
N THR A 63 1.91 7.31 -1.75
CA THR A 63 3.35 7.31 -2.09
C THR A 63 3.69 8.28 -3.23
N ASN A 64 3.04 9.43 -3.21
CA ASN A 64 3.32 10.53 -4.13
C ASN A 64 3.66 11.84 -3.40
N ILE A 65 3.67 11.82 -2.06
CA ILE A 65 4.13 12.89 -1.17
C ILE A 65 3.98 12.49 0.31
N ASN A 66 2.86 11.84 0.69
CA ASN A 66 2.48 11.72 2.10
C ASN A 66 3.38 10.75 2.87
N LEU A 67 3.58 9.54 2.32
CA LEU A 67 4.44 8.55 2.96
C LEU A 67 5.86 9.10 3.05
N GLU A 68 6.37 9.76 2.00
CA GLU A 68 7.69 10.36 1.99
C GLU A 68 7.81 11.46 3.07
N MET A 69 6.81 12.34 3.16
CA MET A 69 6.76 13.43 4.13
C MET A 69 6.79 12.95 5.57
N ASN A 70 6.12 11.84 5.88
CA ASN A 70 6.15 11.23 7.22
C ASN A 70 7.58 10.95 7.71
N TYR A 71 8.53 10.73 6.79
CA TYR A 71 9.91 10.33 7.11
C TYR A 71 10.96 11.41 6.86
N TRP A 72 10.61 12.58 6.32
CA TRP A 72 11.59 13.66 6.09
C TRP A 72 12.35 14.05 7.36
N GLY A 73 11.66 14.07 8.50
CA GLY A 73 12.24 14.39 9.80
C GLY A 73 13.07 13.27 10.43
N ALA A 74 12.96 12.01 9.97
CA ALA A 74 13.48 10.86 10.69
C ALA A 74 15.00 10.93 10.92
N LEU A 75 15.78 11.07 9.85
CA LEU A 75 17.24 11.16 9.93
C LEU A 75 17.74 12.49 10.52
N PRO A 76 17.32 13.68 10.05
CA PRO A 76 17.83 14.95 10.58
C PRO A 76 17.45 15.16 12.04
N ALA A 77 16.36 14.55 12.51
CA ALA A 77 15.98 14.57 13.92
C ALA A 77 16.57 13.38 14.72
N GLY A 78 17.59 12.67 14.25
CA GLY A 78 18.27 11.65 15.08
C GLY A 78 17.40 10.43 15.45
N LEU A 79 16.45 10.09 14.58
CA LEU A 79 15.55 8.94 14.70
C LEU A 79 15.77 7.91 13.56
N PRO A 80 17.00 7.44 13.28
CA PRO A 80 17.24 6.51 12.17
C PRO A 80 16.48 5.19 12.30
N GLU A 81 16.26 4.71 13.51
CA GLU A 81 15.57 3.44 13.77
C GLU A 81 14.09 3.48 13.37
N THR A 82 13.48 4.67 13.31
CA THR A 82 12.08 4.79 12.88
C THR A 82 11.92 4.59 11.37
N VAL A 83 13.01 4.61 10.59
CA VAL A 83 12.99 4.40 9.13
C VAL A 83 12.92 2.91 8.76
N GLU A 84 13.32 2.01 9.67
CA GLU A 84 13.33 0.56 9.40
C GLU A 84 11.98 0.01 8.89
N PRO A 85 10.81 0.35 9.46
CA PRO A 85 9.52 -0.09 8.93
C PRO A 85 9.23 0.37 7.49
N LEU A 86 9.70 1.57 7.10
CA LEU A 86 9.57 2.06 5.74
C LEU A 86 10.44 1.24 4.78
N VAL A 87 11.68 0.92 5.19
CA VAL A 87 12.59 0.10 4.38
C VAL A 87 12.00 -1.28 4.13
N HIS A 88 11.47 -1.94 5.17
CA HIS A 88 10.81 -3.24 5.00
C HIS A 88 9.58 -3.16 4.08
N LEU A 89 8.78 -2.10 4.17
CA LEU A 89 7.68 -1.87 3.23
C LEU A 89 8.22 -1.71 1.80
N MET A 90 9.28 -0.93 1.59
CA MET A 90 9.89 -0.75 0.26
C MET A 90 10.42 -2.07 -0.32
N GLU A 91 11.01 -2.94 0.49
CA GLU A 91 11.46 -4.26 0.06
C GLU A 91 10.29 -5.15 -0.38
N LEU A 92 9.20 -5.16 0.40
CA LEU A 92 7.96 -5.86 0.04
C LEU A 92 7.38 -5.33 -1.29
N LEU A 93 7.33 -4.01 -1.44
CA LEU A 93 6.84 -3.35 -2.65
C LEU A 93 7.75 -3.61 -3.85
N ALA A 94 9.07 -3.67 -3.64
CA ALA A 94 10.02 -4.00 -4.68
C ALA A 94 9.85 -5.44 -5.17
N GLU A 95 9.60 -6.40 -4.27
CA GLU A 95 9.29 -7.78 -4.66
C GLU A 95 7.97 -7.86 -5.43
N GLN A 96 6.88 -7.33 -4.88
CA GLN A 96 5.56 -7.42 -5.51
C GLN A 96 5.46 -6.58 -6.80
N GLY A 97 6.14 -5.43 -6.85
CA GLY A 97 6.15 -4.51 -7.98
C GLY A 97 6.85 -5.04 -9.22
N ARG A 98 7.66 -6.12 -9.12
CA ARG A 98 8.23 -6.80 -10.29
C ARG A 98 7.15 -7.39 -11.18
N GLU A 99 6.12 -7.99 -10.59
CA GLU A 99 5.01 -8.54 -11.36
C GLU A 99 4.21 -7.42 -12.03
N THR A 100 3.99 -6.30 -11.34
CA THR A 100 3.33 -5.12 -11.92
C THR A 100 4.14 -4.56 -13.10
N ALA A 101 5.46 -4.38 -12.94
CA ALA A 101 6.35 -3.89 -14.00
C ALA A 101 6.33 -4.81 -15.24
N ARG A 102 6.35 -6.12 -15.02
CA ARG A 102 6.30 -7.11 -16.11
C ARG A 102 4.92 -7.16 -16.78
N ALA A 103 3.85 -7.24 -16.00
CA ALA A 103 2.50 -7.50 -16.50
C ALA A 103 1.88 -6.29 -17.19
N ASP A 104 2.10 -5.09 -16.65
CA ASP A 104 1.43 -3.88 -17.12
C ASP A 104 2.31 -3.10 -18.11
N TYR A 105 3.63 -3.18 -17.97
CA TYR A 105 4.58 -2.39 -18.77
C TYR A 105 5.56 -3.22 -19.61
N GLY A 106 5.58 -4.55 -19.48
CA GLY A 106 6.58 -5.39 -20.16
C GLY A 106 8.02 -5.07 -19.76
N ALA A 107 8.23 -4.42 -18.61
CA ALA A 107 9.51 -3.88 -18.19
C ALA A 107 10.24 -4.82 -17.21
N ARG A 108 11.56 -4.65 -17.14
CA ARG A 108 12.39 -5.20 -16.04
C ARG A 108 12.29 -4.28 -14.81
N GLY A 109 12.80 -4.75 -13.68
CA GLY A 109 12.76 -3.98 -12.42
C GLY A 109 11.41 -4.11 -11.74
N TRP A 110 11.02 -3.09 -10.98
CA TRP A 110 9.76 -3.03 -10.25
C TRP A 110 9.15 -1.63 -10.37
N THR A 111 7.84 -1.54 -10.15
CA THR A 111 7.11 -0.27 -10.17
C THR A 111 6.09 -0.22 -9.04
N LEU A 112 5.80 0.99 -8.59
CA LEU A 112 4.79 1.30 -7.58
C LEU A 112 3.93 2.46 -8.10
N HIS A 113 2.63 2.37 -7.90
CA HIS A 113 1.70 3.47 -8.17
C HIS A 113 1.42 4.25 -6.88
N HIS A 114 0.71 5.37 -7.01
CA HIS A 114 0.50 6.37 -5.96
C HIS A 114 -0.10 5.91 -4.62
N ASN A 115 -0.61 4.68 -4.50
CA ASN A 115 -1.22 4.16 -3.27
C ASN A 115 -0.84 2.71 -3.02
N THR A 116 -0.62 2.36 -1.76
CA THR A 116 -0.48 0.99 -1.29
C THR A 116 -1.01 0.79 0.13
N ASP A 117 -0.93 -0.45 0.63
CA ASP A 117 -1.41 -0.87 1.94
C ASP A 117 -0.37 -1.77 2.64
N PRO A 118 -0.58 -2.19 3.91
CA PRO A 118 0.37 -3.05 4.62
C PRO A 118 0.66 -4.39 3.94
N TRP A 119 -0.17 -4.82 2.98
CA TRP A 119 0.00 -6.06 2.22
C TRP A 119 0.76 -5.86 0.91
N GLY A 120 1.16 -4.63 0.62
CA GLY A 120 1.83 -4.25 -0.62
C GLY A 120 0.89 -4.14 -1.82
N LEU A 121 -0.43 -4.07 -1.62
CA LEU A 121 -1.37 -3.97 -2.75
C LEU A 121 -1.28 -2.57 -3.38
N HIS A 122 -0.67 -2.48 -4.56
CA HIS A 122 -0.54 -1.22 -5.31
C HIS A 122 -1.11 -1.28 -6.73
N ARG A 123 -1.62 -2.45 -7.12
CA ARG A 123 -2.27 -2.69 -8.41
C ARG A 123 -3.77 -2.84 -8.23
N CYS A 124 -4.55 -2.27 -9.14
CA CYS A 124 -5.93 -2.67 -9.29
C CYS A 124 -5.95 -4.06 -9.94
N ARG A 125 -6.16 -5.12 -9.15
CA ARG A 125 -6.42 -6.46 -9.72
C ARG A 125 -7.77 -6.40 -10.44
N ALA A 126 -7.77 -5.99 -11.71
CA ALA A 126 -8.74 -6.56 -12.63
C ALA A 126 -8.46 -8.07 -12.60
N ARG A 127 -9.34 -8.84 -11.94
CA ARG A 127 -9.34 -10.30 -12.09
C ARG A 127 -9.23 -10.53 -13.59
N ARG A 128 -8.11 -11.10 -14.05
CA ARG A 128 -8.15 -11.80 -15.33
C ARG A 128 -9.27 -12.79 -15.11
N ARG A 129 -10.45 -12.55 -15.70
CA ARG A 129 -11.44 -13.62 -15.85
C ARG A 129 -10.61 -14.79 -16.35
N PRO A 130 -10.65 -15.96 -15.69
CA PRO A 130 -10.05 -17.12 -16.31
C PRO A 130 -10.63 -17.12 -17.72
N LEU A 131 -9.76 -17.02 -18.73
CA LEU A 131 -10.19 -17.36 -20.08
C LEU A 131 -10.78 -18.74 -19.89
N LEU A 132 -12.11 -18.82 -19.98
CA LEU A 132 -12.81 -20.08 -20.07
C LEU A 132 -12.16 -20.78 -21.26
N GLN A 133 -11.18 -21.62 -20.97
CA GLN A 133 -10.75 -22.63 -21.90
C GLN A 133 -12.01 -23.45 -22.12
N LEU A 134 -12.57 -23.32 -23.32
CA LEU A 134 -13.44 -24.36 -23.84
C LEU A 134 -12.67 -25.67 -23.70
N ALA A 135 -13.36 -26.72 -23.28
CA ALA A 135 -12.79 -28.03 -22.96
C ALA A 135 -12.05 -28.72 -24.14
N ASP A 136 -11.86 -28.03 -25.28
CA ASP A 136 -11.19 -28.51 -26.48
C ASP A 136 -9.79 -27.91 -26.74
N GLY A 137 -9.31 -27.01 -25.87
CA GLY A 137 -7.95 -26.46 -25.96
C GLY A 137 -7.71 -25.44 -27.09
N ARG A 138 -8.74 -24.96 -27.81
CA ARG A 138 -8.55 -23.98 -28.88
C ARG A 138 -8.69 -22.54 -28.37
N ARG A 139 -7.76 -21.66 -28.77
CA ARG A 139 -7.86 -20.21 -28.54
C ARG A 139 -8.86 -19.61 -29.53
N LEU A 140 -9.78 -18.78 -29.05
CA LEU A 140 -10.63 -17.94 -29.92
C LEU A 140 -9.79 -16.86 -30.60
N ALA A 141 -9.87 -16.77 -31.93
CA ALA A 141 -9.25 -15.68 -32.67
C ALA A 141 -9.98 -14.34 -32.41
N PRO A 142 -9.28 -13.20 -32.46
CA PRO A 142 -9.89 -11.88 -32.20
C PRO A 142 -11.02 -11.58 -33.20
N GLY A 143 -12.19 -11.15 -32.71
CA GLY A 143 -13.30 -10.66 -33.54
C GLY A 143 -14.44 -11.64 -33.82
N GLN A 144 -14.40 -12.88 -33.32
CA GLN A 144 -15.51 -13.83 -33.47
C GLN A 144 -16.59 -13.60 -32.39
N PRO A 145 -17.88 -13.39 -32.76
CA PRO A 145 -18.96 -13.30 -31.79
C PRO A 145 -19.22 -14.67 -31.15
N VAL A 146 -19.30 -14.69 -29.82
CA VAL A 146 -19.62 -15.90 -29.04
C VAL A 146 -21.09 -16.22 -29.26
N ARG A 147 -21.39 -17.31 -29.98
CA ARG A 147 -22.77 -17.81 -30.07
C ARG A 147 -23.13 -18.52 -28.77
N PRO A 148 -24.22 -18.12 -28.08
CA PRO A 148 -24.69 -18.88 -26.92
C PRO A 148 -25.13 -20.28 -27.39
N GLY A 149 -24.61 -21.31 -26.71
CA GLY A 149 -24.98 -22.69 -26.97
C GLY A 149 -26.48 -22.90 -26.79
N ARG A 150 -27.10 -23.60 -27.73
CA ARG A 150 -28.52 -23.96 -27.68
C ARG A 150 -28.76 -24.79 -26.41
N PRO A 151 -29.71 -24.41 -25.53
CA PRO A 151 -30.03 -25.24 -24.39
C PRO A 151 -30.58 -26.60 -24.87
N PRO A 152 -30.33 -27.70 -24.12
CA PRO A 152 -30.78 -29.02 -24.51
C PRO A 152 -32.32 -29.11 -24.55
N ASP A 153 -32.84 -29.74 -25.60
CA ASP A 153 -34.28 -29.95 -25.80
C ASP A 153 -34.88 -30.77 -24.65
N ARG A 154 -35.72 -30.15 -23.83
CA ARG A 154 -36.55 -30.83 -22.81
C ARG A 154 -37.76 -31.50 -23.48
N ARG A 155 -37.56 -32.53 -24.29
CA ARG A 155 -38.62 -33.44 -24.75
C ARG A 155 -38.08 -34.85 -24.97
N ALA A 156 -37.80 -35.56 -23.88
CA ALA A 156 -37.75 -37.03 -23.85
C ALA A 156 -37.77 -37.53 -22.40
N ALA A 157 -38.91 -37.40 -21.73
CA ALA A 157 -39.26 -38.20 -20.57
C ALA A 157 -40.71 -38.64 -20.78
N GLY A 158 -40.88 -39.83 -21.37
CA GLY A 158 -42.19 -40.48 -21.50
C GLY A 158 -42.67 -41.00 -20.14
N PRO A 159 -43.98 -41.26 -19.98
CA PRO A 159 -44.52 -41.81 -18.75
C PRO A 159 -44.31 -43.33 -18.74
N GLY A 160 -43.70 -43.86 -17.68
CA GLY A 160 -43.51 -45.29 -17.48
C GLY A 160 -43.72 -45.64 -16.01
N SER A 161 -44.87 -46.28 -15.76
CA SER A 161 -45.24 -47.27 -14.71
C SER A 161 -44.74 -47.06 -13.28
#